data_AF-A0A6J5XWR3-F1
#
_entry.id   AF-A0A6J5XWR3-F1
#
_cell.length_a   1.000
_cell.length_b   1.000
_cell.length_c   1.000
_cell.angle_alpha   90.00
_cell.angle_beta   90.00
_cell.angle_gamma   90.00
#
_symmetry.space_group_name_H-M   'P 1'
#
loop_
_entity.id
_entity.type
_entity.pdbx_description
1 polymer ?
#
loop_
_entity_poly.entity_id
_entity_poly.type
_entity_poly.pdbx_seq_one_letter_code
_entity_poly.pdbx_strand_id
1 'polypeptide(L)'
;MTEIIPGLQGEIPANSTKGVPFVAGNKKVAACAKHYVADGGTNNGINENNTLINKHGLLSIHMPPYYDSIIKGVATIMVSYSSSNGVKRHANRDLVTSFLKNTLRFRGFVISDWEGIDRITSPPHANYSYSIQVGINADIDMFVMGLFEEPLADLSLVNQLGSQEHRELAREAVRKSLVLLKNGESADKPLLPLPKKASKIPVAGVEGGLWSGRRCQTGLAGPAWHDPLNEARHDPLNEARHSHGPSPLQARHEPKPASSTAHAWPT
;
A
#
# COMPACT_ATOMS: atom_id res chain seq x y z
N MET A 1 -10.56 -10.26 10.26
CA MET A 1 -9.55 -9.35 9.69
C MET A 1 -9.57 -9.33 8.15
N THR A 2 -10.26 -10.24 7.47
CA THR A 2 -10.31 -10.35 6.00
C THR A 2 -11.48 -9.61 5.33
N GLU A 3 -12.15 -8.68 6.02
CA GLU A 3 -13.28 -7.92 5.43
C GLU A 3 -12.87 -7.00 4.27
N ILE A 4 -11.57 -6.77 4.09
CA ILE A 4 -11.06 -6.03 2.94
C ILE A 4 -11.36 -6.74 1.61
N ILE A 5 -11.42 -8.08 1.59
CA ILE A 5 -11.67 -8.86 0.38
C ILE A 5 -13.07 -8.57 -0.19
N PRO A 6 -14.18 -8.74 0.55
CA PRO A 6 -15.50 -8.37 0.04
C PRO A 6 -15.65 -6.85 -0.16
N GLY A 7 -14.93 -6.01 0.57
CA GLY A 7 -14.85 -4.58 0.26
C GLY A 7 -14.35 -4.30 -1.16
N LEU A 8 -13.23 -4.94 -1.55
CA LEU A 8 -12.59 -4.82 -2.86
C LEU A 8 -13.34 -5.53 -3.99
N GLN A 9 -13.82 -6.75 -3.73
CA GLN A 9 -14.42 -7.63 -4.74
C GLN A 9 -15.94 -7.55 -4.82
N GLY A 10 -16.60 -7.08 -3.76
CA GLY A 10 -18.03 -7.24 -3.53
C GLY A 10 -18.36 -8.46 -2.65
N GLU A 11 -19.54 -8.42 -2.02
CA GLU A 11 -20.02 -9.51 -1.18
C GLU A 11 -20.33 -10.76 -2.00
N ILE A 12 -19.80 -11.90 -1.55
CA ILE A 12 -20.05 -13.18 -2.20
C ILE A 12 -21.50 -13.63 -1.95
N PRO A 13 -22.25 -14.10 -2.98
CA PRO A 13 -23.61 -14.60 -2.77
C PRO A 13 -23.63 -15.77 -1.77
N ALA A 14 -24.65 -15.82 -0.90
CA ALA A 14 -24.71 -16.75 0.23
C ALA A 14 -24.56 -18.24 -0.14
N ASN A 15 -24.97 -18.64 -1.35
CA ASN A 15 -24.93 -20.02 -1.83
C ASN A 15 -23.73 -20.30 -2.77
N SER A 16 -22.72 -19.44 -2.77
CA SER A 16 -21.55 -19.62 -3.62
C SER A 16 -20.68 -20.78 -3.14
N THR A 17 -20.04 -21.46 -4.08
CA THR A 17 -19.08 -22.51 -3.76
C THR A 17 -17.82 -21.91 -3.17
N LYS A 18 -17.46 -22.33 -1.95
CA LYS A 18 -16.24 -21.86 -1.26
C LYS A 18 -14.99 -22.15 -2.10
N GLY A 19 -14.07 -21.20 -2.12
CA GLY A 19 -12.81 -21.28 -2.86
C GLY A 19 -12.90 -20.94 -4.34
N VAL A 20 -14.10 -20.72 -4.89
CA VAL A 20 -14.28 -20.12 -6.22
C VAL A 20 -14.02 -18.61 -6.14
N PRO A 21 -13.22 -18.03 -7.03
CA PRO A 21 -12.94 -16.59 -7.04
C PRO A 21 -14.19 -15.79 -7.38
N PHE A 22 -14.35 -14.61 -6.79
CA PHE A 22 -15.51 -13.73 -7.00
C PHE A 22 -15.10 -12.27 -7.19
N VAL A 23 -15.69 -11.61 -8.19
CA VAL A 23 -15.65 -10.15 -8.38
C VAL A 23 -17.01 -9.72 -8.92
N ALA A 24 -17.72 -8.83 -8.21
CA ALA A 24 -19.12 -8.52 -8.47
C ALA A 24 -19.38 -7.69 -9.74
N GLY A 25 -18.34 -7.14 -10.38
CA GLY A 25 -18.48 -6.38 -11.62
C GLY A 25 -17.37 -5.36 -11.86
N ASN A 26 -17.57 -4.48 -12.83
CA ASN A 26 -16.57 -3.51 -13.33
C ASN A 26 -16.21 -2.36 -12.38
N LYS A 27 -16.93 -2.20 -11.26
CA LYS A 27 -16.61 -1.23 -10.18
C LYS A 27 -15.89 -1.88 -9.00
N LYS A 28 -15.53 -3.16 -9.13
CA LYS A 28 -14.83 -3.95 -8.13
C LYS A 28 -13.53 -4.48 -8.72
N VAL A 29 -12.61 -4.86 -7.86
CA VAL A 29 -11.27 -5.31 -8.26
C VAL A 29 -10.99 -6.70 -7.71
N ALA A 30 -10.30 -7.53 -8.48
CA ALA A 30 -9.78 -8.80 -7.99
C ALA A 30 -8.79 -8.54 -6.85
N ALA A 31 -9.05 -9.11 -5.67
CA ALA A 31 -8.17 -9.00 -4.52
C ALA A 31 -7.12 -10.10 -4.53
N CYS A 32 -5.97 -9.81 -3.92
CA CYS A 32 -4.85 -10.72 -3.77
C CYS A 32 -4.52 -10.92 -2.28
N ALA A 33 -4.64 -12.15 -1.77
CA ALA A 33 -4.11 -12.47 -0.45
C ALA A 33 -2.61 -12.78 -0.57
N LYS A 34 -1.78 -12.12 0.25
CA LYS A 34 -0.32 -12.21 0.14
C LYS A 34 0.42 -12.00 1.47
N HIS A 35 1.64 -12.53 1.65
CA HIS A 35 2.35 -13.44 0.73
C HIS A 35 2.34 -14.88 1.25
N TYR A 36 1.86 -15.82 0.43
CA TYR A 36 1.63 -17.21 0.78
C TYR A 36 2.96 -17.98 0.84
N VAL A 37 3.42 -18.49 1.98
CA VAL A 37 2.88 -18.31 3.33
C VAL A 37 4.03 -18.18 4.32
N ALA A 38 3.77 -17.57 5.47
CA ALA A 38 4.71 -17.37 6.56
C ALA A 38 5.86 -16.39 6.23
N ASP A 39 5.57 -15.40 5.38
CA ASP A 39 6.42 -14.23 5.14
C ASP A 39 6.74 -13.47 6.43
N GLY A 40 5.77 -13.29 7.34
CA GLY A 40 5.98 -12.62 8.62
C GLY A 40 6.74 -13.44 9.69
N GLY A 41 7.13 -14.68 9.40
CA GLY A 41 7.77 -15.60 10.36
C GLY A 41 9.27 -15.85 10.12
N THR A 42 9.90 -15.05 9.25
CA THR A 42 11.30 -15.23 8.88
C THR A 42 12.23 -15.03 10.07
N ASN A 43 13.31 -15.81 10.12
CA ASN A 43 14.30 -15.74 11.20
C ASN A 43 14.81 -14.29 11.37
N ASN A 44 14.73 -13.77 12.61
CA ASN A 44 15.08 -12.40 12.98
C ASN A 44 14.35 -11.29 12.20
N GLY A 45 13.21 -11.58 11.56
CA GLY A 45 12.48 -10.59 10.75
C GLY A 45 13.20 -10.16 9.48
N ILE A 46 14.20 -10.93 9.03
CA ILE A 46 14.94 -10.62 7.80
C ILE A 46 14.04 -10.91 6.59
N ASN A 47 13.77 -9.89 5.79
CA ASN A 47 12.93 -9.99 4.59
C ASN A 47 13.39 -11.13 3.65
N GLU A 48 12.44 -11.85 3.06
CA GLU A 48 12.65 -12.97 2.10
C GLU A 48 13.44 -14.17 2.63
N ASN A 49 13.77 -14.19 3.92
CA ASN A 49 14.64 -15.21 4.52
C ASN A 49 13.87 -16.51 4.85
N ASN A 50 14.51 -17.39 5.60
CA ASN A 50 13.97 -18.68 6.02
C ASN A 50 13.12 -18.56 7.30
N THR A 51 11.89 -19.04 7.24
CA THR A 51 10.97 -19.23 8.37
C THR A 51 11.20 -20.61 8.98
N LEU A 52 11.76 -20.66 10.19
CA LEU A 52 12.03 -21.91 10.92
C LEU A 52 10.81 -22.28 11.76
N ILE A 53 9.99 -23.19 11.25
CA ILE A 53 8.68 -23.48 11.87
C ILE A 53 8.25 -24.93 11.62
N ASN A 54 7.63 -25.54 12.64
CA ASN A 54 7.00 -26.85 12.47
C ASN A 54 5.62 -26.73 11.81
N LYS A 55 5.05 -27.85 11.36
CA LYS A 55 3.74 -27.86 10.68
C LYS A 55 2.62 -27.26 11.55
N HIS A 56 2.64 -27.54 12.85
CA HIS A 56 1.64 -27.00 13.77
C HIS A 56 1.68 -25.47 13.80
N GLY A 57 2.86 -24.88 14.03
CA GLY A 57 3.05 -23.43 14.03
C GLY A 57 2.69 -22.79 12.68
N LEU A 58 3.08 -23.43 11.56
CA LEU A 58 2.73 -22.94 10.23
C LEU A 58 1.20 -22.84 10.06
N LEU A 59 0.50 -23.90 10.44
CA LEU A 59 -0.96 -24.00 10.27
C LEU A 59 -1.73 -23.20 11.31
N SER A 60 -1.21 -23.01 12.52
CA SER A 60 -1.90 -22.28 13.59
C SER A 60 -1.66 -20.77 13.54
N ILE A 61 -0.50 -20.31 13.06
CA ILE A 61 -0.13 -18.89 13.06
C ILE A 61 -0.32 -18.26 11.67
N HIS A 62 0.25 -18.86 10.62
CA HIS A 62 0.39 -18.19 9.32
C HIS A 62 -0.68 -18.59 8.30
N MET A 63 -1.35 -19.72 8.50
CA MET A 63 -2.37 -20.24 7.58
C MET A 63 -3.80 -19.70 7.79
N PRO A 64 -4.29 -19.39 9.02
CA PRO A 64 -5.70 -19.04 9.23
C PRO A 64 -6.23 -17.90 8.33
N PRO A 65 -5.48 -16.80 8.07
CA PRO A 65 -5.97 -15.74 7.20
C PRO A 65 -6.25 -16.19 5.76
N TYR A 66 -5.55 -17.22 5.25
CA TYR A 66 -5.77 -17.76 3.91
C TYR A 66 -7.06 -18.55 3.82
N TYR A 67 -7.40 -19.33 4.86
CA TYR A 67 -8.68 -20.02 4.94
C TYR A 67 -9.85 -19.03 4.86
N ASP A 68 -9.79 -17.97 5.67
CA ASP A 68 -10.81 -16.91 5.66
C ASP A 68 -10.89 -16.20 4.30
N SER A 69 -9.73 -15.95 3.68
CA SER A 69 -9.66 -15.29 2.36
C SER A 69 -10.30 -16.12 1.26
N ILE A 70 -10.07 -17.44 1.27
CA ILE A 70 -10.61 -18.40 0.30
C ILE A 70 -12.13 -18.54 0.46
N ILE A 71 -12.63 -18.55 1.70
CA ILE A 71 -14.08 -18.58 1.97
C ILE A 71 -14.77 -17.34 1.42
N LYS A 72 -14.10 -16.19 1.48
CA LYS A 72 -14.59 -14.91 0.95
C LYS A 72 -14.38 -14.73 -0.55
N GLY A 73 -13.93 -15.79 -1.24
CA GLY A 73 -13.81 -15.80 -2.69
C GLY A 73 -12.66 -14.93 -3.21
N VAL A 74 -11.55 -14.79 -2.47
CA VAL A 74 -10.36 -14.08 -2.96
C VAL A 74 -9.99 -14.58 -4.37
N ALA A 75 -9.72 -13.65 -5.28
CA ALA A 75 -9.48 -13.99 -6.67
C ALA A 75 -8.09 -14.59 -6.89
N THR A 76 -7.08 -14.07 -6.18
CA THR A 76 -5.68 -14.44 -6.38
C THR A 76 -4.94 -14.63 -5.06
N ILE A 77 -3.89 -15.45 -5.10
CA ILE A 77 -2.96 -15.62 -3.98
C ILE A 77 -1.54 -15.47 -4.51
N MET A 78 -0.77 -14.57 -3.91
CA MET A 78 0.62 -14.33 -4.29
C MET A 78 1.57 -15.09 -3.39
N VAL A 79 2.52 -15.82 -3.98
CA VAL A 79 3.49 -16.65 -3.26
C VAL A 79 4.64 -15.80 -2.70
N SER A 80 5.06 -16.05 -1.46
CA SER A 80 6.14 -15.34 -0.78
C SER A 80 7.53 -15.71 -1.28
N TYR A 81 8.46 -14.75 -1.34
CA TYR A 81 9.88 -15.02 -1.57
C TYR A 81 10.53 -15.94 -0.53
N SER A 82 9.94 -16.01 0.67
CA SER A 82 10.53 -16.67 1.82
C SER A 82 10.75 -18.17 1.57
N SER A 83 11.59 -18.74 2.41
CA SER A 83 11.66 -20.19 2.58
C SER A 83 10.96 -20.59 3.87
N SER A 84 10.58 -21.86 4.00
CA SER A 84 10.41 -22.43 5.35
C SER A 84 11.13 -23.76 5.42
N ASN A 85 11.90 -23.92 6.48
CA ASN A 85 12.83 -25.04 6.68
C ASN A 85 13.71 -25.29 5.43
N GLY A 86 14.17 -24.22 4.78
CA GLY A 86 15.06 -24.26 3.62
C GLY A 86 14.36 -24.36 2.26
N VAL A 87 13.05 -24.65 2.21
CA VAL A 87 12.31 -24.81 0.94
C VAL A 87 11.63 -23.51 0.55
N LYS A 88 12.02 -22.94 -0.60
CA LYS A 88 11.42 -21.76 -1.23
C LYS A 88 9.94 -21.97 -1.51
N ARG A 89 9.08 -21.00 -1.15
CA ARG A 89 7.63 -21.15 -1.38
C ARG A 89 7.30 -21.26 -2.87
N HIS A 90 7.99 -20.53 -3.74
CA HIS A 90 7.81 -20.61 -5.19
C HIS A 90 8.12 -21.98 -5.82
N ALA A 91 8.78 -22.88 -5.09
CA ALA A 91 9.06 -24.26 -5.52
C ALA A 91 8.34 -25.30 -4.65
N ASN A 92 7.46 -24.88 -3.74
CA ASN A 92 6.87 -25.77 -2.73
C ASN A 92 5.51 -26.33 -3.17
N ARG A 93 5.56 -27.45 -3.90
CA ARG A 93 4.37 -28.17 -4.35
C ARG A 93 3.46 -28.64 -3.22
N ASP A 94 4.02 -29.04 -2.08
CA ASP A 94 3.21 -29.53 -0.95
C ASP A 94 2.29 -28.44 -0.39
N LEU A 95 2.75 -27.19 -0.35
CA LEU A 95 1.93 -26.09 0.15
C LEU A 95 1.08 -25.45 -0.92
N VAL A 96 1.58 -25.29 -2.15
CA VAL A 96 0.82 -24.63 -3.21
C VAL A 96 -0.19 -25.60 -3.83
N THR A 97 0.25 -26.76 -4.32
CA THR A 97 -0.64 -27.77 -4.89
C THR A 97 -1.42 -28.51 -3.80
N SER A 98 -0.73 -29.26 -2.94
CA SER A 98 -1.38 -30.24 -2.06
C SER A 98 -2.21 -29.58 -0.97
N PHE A 99 -1.74 -28.46 -0.41
CA PHE A 99 -2.47 -27.75 0.62
C PHE A 99 -3.42 -26.69 0.04
N LEU A 100 -2.90 -25.66 -0.63
CA LEU A 100 -3.73 -24.53 -1.06
C LEU A 100 -4.78 -24.94 -2.12
N LYS A 101 -4.35 -25.54 -3.23
CA LYS A 101 -5.28 -25.92 -4.30
C LYS A 101 -6.13 -27.14 -3.94
N ASN A 102 -5.55 -28.17 -3.33
CA ASN A 102 -6.27 -29.42 -3.09
C ASN A 102 -6.99 -29.47 -1.73
N THR A 103 -6.32 -29.10 -0.64
CA THR A 103 -6.89 -29.18 0.73
C THR A 103 -7.83 -28.01 1.01
N LEU A 104 -7.39 -26.77 0.79
CA LEU A 104 -8.23 -25.57 0.98
C LEU A 104 -9.20 -25.34 -0.18
N ARG A 105 -9.06 -26.10 -1.27
CA ARG A 105 -9.89 -26.01 -2.48
C ARG A 105 -9.90 -24.61 -3.10
N PHE A 106 -8.77 -23.92 -3.08
CA PHE A 106 -8.62 -22.67 -3.82
C PHE A 106 -8.77 -22.94 -5.34
N ARG A 107 -9.60 -22.15 -6.01
CA ARG A 107 -9.90 -22.23 -7.45
C ARG A 107 -9.64 -20.91 -8.19
N GLY A 108 -9.09 -19.90 -7.51
CA GLY A 108 -8.48 -18.76 -8.17
C GLY A 108 -7.11 -19.13 -8.74
N PHE A 109 -6.35 -18.13 -9.19
CA PHE A 109 -5.01 -18.36 -9.71
C PHE A 109 -3.93 -17.93 -8.70
N VAL A 110 -2.85 -18.69 -8.67
CA VAL A 110 -1.66 -18.47 -7.86
C VAL A 110 -0.66 -17.67 -8.69
N ILE A 111 -0.20 -16.54 -8.16
CA ILE A 111 0.71 -15.63 -8.84
C ILE A 111 2.06 -15.58 -8.11
N SER A 112 3.16 -15.45 -8.84
CA SER A 112 4.45 -15.15 -8.21
C SER A 112 4.50 -13.71 -7.70
N ASP A 113 5.28 -13.45 -6.66
CA ASP A 113 5.82 -12.12 -6.44
C ASP A 113 6.79 -11.70 -7.59
N TRP A 114 7.17 -10.42 -7.63
CA TRP A 114 8.05 -9.82 -8.65
C TRP A 114 9.40 -10.56 -8.75
N GLU A 115 9.69 -11.18 -9.91
CA GLU A 115 10.90 -12.01 -10.08
C GLU A 115 11.04 -13.12 -9.01
N GLY A 116 9.94 -13.57 -8.42
CA GLY A 116 9.98 -14.52 -7.31
C GLY A 116 10.54 -15.89 -7.72
N ILE A 117 10.35 -16.30 -8.98
CA ILE A 117 10.92 -17.54 -9.51
C ILE A 117 12.43 -17.42 -9.75
N ASP A 118 12.92 -16.25 -10.11
CA ASP A 118 14.35 -15.96 -10.31
C ASP A 118 15.10 -16.15 -8.99
N ARG A 119 14.46 -15.80 -7.88
CA ARG A 119 15.01 -15.91 -6.51
C ARG A 119 14.89 -17.31 -5.89
N ILE A 120 14.52 -18.32 -6.68
CA ILE A 120 14.59 -19.73 -6.28
C ILE A 120 16.05 -20.19 -6.21
N THR A 121 16.89 -19.72 -7.13
CA THR A 121 18.32 -20.06 -7.17
C THR A 121 19.16 -19.06 -6.37
N SER A 122 20.38 -19.46 -6.02
CA SER A 122 21.39 -18.57 -5.44
C SER A 122 22.67 -18.66 -6.29
N PRO A 123 23.14 -17.56 -6.91
CA PRO A 123 22.48 -16.25 -6.99
C PRO A 123 21.13 -16.29 -7.74
N PRO A 124 20.29 -15.26 -7.59
CA PRO A 124 19.06 -15.16 -8.37
C PRO A 124 19.33 -15.28 -9.88
N HIS A 125 18.41 -15.90 -10.62
CA HIS A 125 18.47 -16.10 -12.06
C HIS A 125 19.62 -17.01 -12.57
N ALA A 126 20.37 -17.68 -11.67
CA ALA A 126 21.49 -18.56 -12.07
C ALA A 126 21.06 -19.74 -12.97
N ASN A 127 19.82 -20.20 -12.84
CA ASN A 127 19.26 -21.25 -13.70
C ASN A 127 17.77 -20.99 -13.93
N TYR A 128 17.47 -20.08 -14.87
CA TYR A 128 16.10 -19.64 -15.13
C TYR A 128 15.19 -20.75 -15.68
N SER A 129 15.73 -21.66 -16.51
CA SER A 129 14.97 -22.83 -16.99
C SER A 129 14.52 -23.73 -15.83
N TYR A 130 15.39 -23.95 -14.84
CA TYR A 130 15.03 -24.64 -13.62
C TYR A 130 13.97 -23.88 -12.83
N SER A 131 14.12 -22.56 -12.65
CA SER A 131 13.15 -21.71 -11.95
C SER A 131 11.75 -21.79 -12.56
N ILE A 132 11.63 -21.71 -13.89
CA ILE A 132 10.35 -21.88 -14.60
C ILE A 132 9.78 -23.28 -14.33
N GLN A 133 10.62 -24.32 -14.50
CA GLN A 133 10.19 -25.70 -14.35
C GLN A 133 9.62 -25.96 -12.95
N VAL A 134 10.34 -25.56 -11.90
CA VAL A 134 9.89 -25.82 -10.52
C VAL A 134 8.74 -24.91 -10.10
N GLY A 135 8.66 -23.69 -10.63
CA GLY A 135 7.52 -22.80 -10.42
C GLY A 135 6.23 -23.35 -11.01
N ILE A 136 6.27 -23.83 -12.26
CA ILE A 136 5.13 -24.50 -12.92
C ILE A 136 4.76 -25.79 -12.19
N ASN A 137 5.76 -26.62 -11.83
CA ASN A 137 5.52 -27.89 -11.13
C ASN A 137 4.97 -27.71 -9.71
N ALA A 138 5.16 -26.54 -9.10
CA ALA A 138 4.53 -26.15 -7.85
C ALA A 138 3.09 -25.62 -8.04
N ASP A 139 2.58 -25.58 -9.27
CA ASP A 139 1.30 -25.00 -9.68
C ASP A 139 1.17 -23.49 -9.46
N ILE A 140 2.22 -22.71 -9.76
CA ILE A 140 2.07 -21.26 -9.98
C ILE A 140 1.49 -21.04 -11.37
N ASP A 141 0.39 -20.28 -11.45
CA ASP A 141 -0.39 -20.09 -12.68
C ASP A 141 0.07 -18.87 -13.48
N MET A 142 0.63 -17.85 -12.82
CA MET A 142 1.07 -16.60 -13.45
C MET A 142 2.39 -16.10 -12.85
N PHE A 143 3.33 -15.74 -13.72
CA PHE A 143 4.62 -15.15 -13.33
C PHE A 143 4.63 -13.65 -13.57
N VAL A 144 4.93 -12.87 -12.53
CA VAL A 144 5.05 -11.40 -12.63
C VAL A 144 6.46 -11.06 -13.11
N MET A 145 6.56 -10.78 -14.41
CA MET A 145 7.81 -10.49 -15.13
C MET A 145 7.78 -9.11 -15.84
N GLY A 146 6.83 -8.22 -15.50
CA GLY A 146 6.73 -6.88 -16.10
C GLY A 146 6.28 -6.83 -17.57
N LEU A 147 5.56 -7.86 -18.07
CA LEU A 147 5.31 -8.05 -19.51
C LEU A 147 4.00 -7.43 -20.04
N PHE A 148 3.08 -6.98 -19.17
CA PHE A 148 1.77 -6.46 -19.56
C PHE A 148 1.50 -5.10 -18.88
N GLU A 149 1.76 -3.99 -19.58
CA GLU A 149 1.72 -2.65 -18.97
C GLU A 149 0.64 -1.70 -19.49
N GLU A 150 -0.19 -2.06 -20.49
CA GLU A 150 -1.18 -1.13 -21.03
C GLU A 150 -2.62 -1.67 -21.11
N PRO A 151 -3.39 -1.61 -20.00
CA PRO A 151 -4.83 -1.79 -20.05
C PRO A 151 -5.56 -0.47 -20.35
N LEU A 152 -6.60 -0.52 -21.18
CA LEU A 152 -7.55 0.59 -21.37
C LEU A 152 -8.34 0.82 -20.08
N ALA A 153 -8.31 2.03 -19.53
CA ALA A 153 -9.02 2.40 -18.30
C ALA A 153 -10.34 3.13 -18.59
N ASP A 154 -11.36 2.90 -17.76
CA ASP A 154 -12.58 3.70 -17.75
C ASP A 154 -12.34 5.03 -17.02
N LEU A 155 -12.14 6.09 -17.79
CA LEU A 155 -11.89 7.43 -17.25
C LEU A 155 -13.10 8.06 -16.56
N SER A 156 -14.31 7.49 -16.67
CA SER A 156 -15.50 8.03 -15.99
C SER A 156 -15.41 7.94 -14.46
N LEU A 157 -14.55 7.04 -13.94
CA LEU A 157 -14.33 6.85 -12.51
C LEU A 157 -13.25 7.77 -11.91
N VAL A 158 -12.64 8.66 -12.69
CA VAL A 158 -11.55 9.55 -12.22
C VAL A 158 -11.94 10.40 -11.01
N ASN A 159 -13.22 10.79 -10.90
CA ASN A 159 -13.72 11.57 -9.77
C ASN A 159 -13.76 10.80 -8.44
N GLN A 160 -13.60 9.47 -8.47
CA GLN A 160 -13.45 8.66 -7.26
C GLN A 160 -12.04 8.76 -6.66
N LEU A 161 -11.04 9.11 -7.48
CA LEU A 161 -9.66 9.26 -7.03
C LEU A 161 -9.57 10.43 -6.05
N GLY A 162 -9.25 10.14 -4.79
CA GLY A 162 -9.19 11.15 -3.75
C GLY A 162 -10.53 11.88 -3.57
N SER A 163 -11.67 11.20 -3.63
CA SER A 163 -12.96 11.82 -3.30
C SER A 163 -12.97 12.31 -1.83
N GLN A 164 -13.85 13.28 -1.54
CA GLN A 164 -13.99 13.80 -0.18
C GLN A 164 -14.48 12.74 0.80
N GLU A 165 -15.41 11.90 0.37
CA GLU A 165 -15.92 10.76 1.14
C GLU A 165 -14.80 9.77 1.51
N HIS A 166 -13.93 9.42 0.56
CA HIS A 166 -12.78 8.54 0.83
C HIS A 166 -11.79 9.19 1.81
N ARG A 167 -11.57 10.50 1.72
CA ARG A 167 -10.72 11.23 2.69
C ARG A 167 -11.31 11.26 4.09
N GLU A 168 -12.63 11.35 4.22
CA GLU A 168 -13.31 11.34 5.51
C GLU A 168 -13.24 9.97 6.18
N LEU A 169 -13.44 8.90 5.41
CA LEU A 169 -13.23 7.52 5.87
C LEU A 169 -11.77 7.28 6.28
N ALA A 170 -10.80 7.72 5.46
CA ALA A 170 -9.38 7.63 5.80
C ALA A 170 -9.06 8.39 7.11
N ARG A 171 -9.63 9.59 7.29
CA ARG A 171 -9.48 10.37 8.52
C ARG A 171 -10.08 9.64 9.73
N GLU A 172 -11.18 8.92 9.57
CA GLU A 172 -11.73 8.06 10.62
C GLU A 172 -10.80 6.89 10.96
N ALA A 173 -10.27 6.20 9.96
CA ALA A 173 -9.31 5.12 10.16
C ALA A 173 -8.07 5.61 10.92
N VAL A 174 -7.53 6.77 10.55
CA VAL A 174 -6.42 7.42 11.27
C VAL A 174 -6.79 7.69 12.73
N ARG A 175 -7.98 8.24 13.02
CA ARG A 175 -8.41 8.46 14.41
C ARG A 175 -8.48 7.16 15.21
N LYS A 176 -8.95 6.06 14.60
CA LYS A 176 -9.07 4.75 15.23
C LYS A 176 -7.74 3.99 15.37
N SER A 177 -6.72 4.34 14.59
CA SER A 177 -5.41 3.68 14.64
C SER A 177 -4.48 4.25 15.71
N LEU A 178 -4.78 5.43 16.27
CA LEU A 178 -3.96 6.04 17.31
C LEU A 178 -4.06 5.27 18.63
N VAL A 179 -2.91 4.85 19.16
CA VAL A 179 -2.82 4.19 20.47
C VAL A 179 -2.27 5.18 21.49
N LEU A 180 -3.08 5.52 22.50
CA LEU A 180 -2.67 6.42 23.58
C LEU A 180 -1.79 5.68 24.58
N LEU A 181 -0.48 5.93 24.53
CA LEU A 181 0.49 5.26 25.41
C LEU A 181 0.66 5.94 26.78
N LYS A 182 0.53 7.27 26.84
CA LYS A 182 0.66 8.07 28.06
C LYS A 182 -0.22 9.32 27.95
N ASN A 183 -0.88 9.71 29.03
CA ASN A 183 -1.76 10.88 29.06
C ASN A 183 -1.56 11.75 30.31
N GLY A 184 -0.35 12.24 30.53
CA GLY A 184 0.02 13.00 31.73
C GLY A 184 0.88 12.19 32.70
N GLU A 185 1.24 12.80 33.83
CA GLU A 185 2.08 12.18 34.87
C GLU A 185 1.25 11.37 35.88
N SER A 186 -0.01 11.74 36.09
CA SER A 186 -0.94 11.04 36.96
C SER A 186 -2.32 10.89 36.31
N ALA A 187 -3.10 9.91 36.78
CA ALA A 187 -4.45 9.67 36.28
C ALA A 187 -5.41 10.84 36.53
N ASP A 188 -5.18 11.61 37.61
CA ASP A 188 -6.07 12.69 38.04
C ASP A 188 -5.91 13.99 37.22
N LYS A 189 -4.85 14.09 36.41
CA LYS A 189 -4.57 15.29 35.59
C LYS A 189 -4.22 14.90 34.15
N PRO A 190 -5.23 14.48 33.35
CA PRO A 190 -5.00 14.09 31.97
C PRO A 190 -4.59 15.29 31.10
N LEU A 191 -3.61 15.10 30.23
CA LEU A 191 -3.14 16.13 29.29
C LEU A 191 -4.09 16.30 28.09
N LEU A 192 -4.59 15.18 27.58
CA LEU A 192 -5.51 15.10 26.44
C LEU A 192 -6.94 14.86 26.93
N PRO A 193 -7.95 15.45 26.25
CA PRO A 193 -7.84 16.25 25.03
C PRO A 193 -7.38 17.70 25.27
N LEU A 194 -6.57 18.24 24.36
CA LEU A 194 -6.14 19.65 24.41
C LEU A 194 -7.33 20.60 24.17
N PRO A 195 -7.36 21.77 24.84
CA PRO A 195 -8.38 22.78 24.58
C PRO A 195 -8.23 23.35 23.16
N LYS A 196 -9.32 23.42 22.41
CA LYS A 196 -9.34 24.01 21.05
C LYS A 196 -9.03 25.51 21.04
N LYS A 197 -9.22 26.19 22.17
CA LYS A 197 -8.97 27.62 22.35
C LYS A 197 -7.80 27.79 23.30
N ALA A 198 -6.64 28.14 22.75
CA ALA A 198 -5.44 28.51 23.48
C ALA A 198 -4.79 29.71 22.78
N SER A 199 -4.10 30.57 23.53
CA SER A 199 -3.48 31.78 22.99
C SER A 199 -2.35 31.45 22.00
N LYS A 200 -1.54 30.41 22.29
CA LYS A 200 -0.50 29.86 21.41
C LYS A 200 -0.29 28.38 21.72
N ILE A 201 -0.15 27.54 20.69
CA ILE A 201 0.23 26.13 20.81
C ILE A 201 1.49 25.93 19.95
N PRO A 202 2.64 25.56 20.52
CA PRO A 202 3.82 25.25 19.73
C PRO A 202 3.63 23.90 19.01
N VAL A 203 4.02 23.83 17.73
CA VAL A 203 4.18 22.59 16.97
C VAL A 203 5.66 22.46 16.65
N ALA A 204 6.29 21.38 17.09
CA ALA A 204 7.73 21.15 16.96
C ALA A 204 8.01 19.69 16.59
N GLY A 205 9.22 19.42 16.10
CA GLY A 205 9.67 18.10 15.66
C GLY A 205 9.82 18.01 14.14
N VAL A 206 10.70 17.11 13.69
CA VAL A 206 11.03 16.90 12.26
C VAL A 206 9.83 16.44 11.41
N GLU A 207 8.81 15.91 12.06
CA GLU A 207 7.56 15.41 11.46
C GLU A 207 6.40 16.42 11.55
N GLY A 208 6.60 17.55 12.25
CA GLY A 208 5.58 18.60 12.41
C GLY A 208 5.46 19.55 11.21
N GLY A 209 6.36 19.43 10.23
CA GLY A 209 6.40 20.25 9.01
C GLY A 209 5.60 19.66 7.83
N LEU A 210 5.12 20.53 6.94
CA LEU A 210 4.15 20.19 5.87
C LEU A 210 4.63 19.16 4.83
N TRP A 211 5.93 19.06 4.51
CA TRP A 211 6.41 18.17 3.44
C TRP A 211 7.19 16.95 3.96
N SER A 212 8.17 17.16 4.85
CA SER A 212 8.86 16.06 5.55
C SER A 212 7.89 15.24 6.39
N GLY A 213 6.92 15.90 7.05
CA GLY A 213 5.89 15.24 7.86
C GLY A 213 4.94 14.38 7.03
N ARG A 214 4.59 14.77 5.80
CA ARG A 214 3.76 13.93 4.93
C ARG A 214 4.46 12.63 4.54
N ARG A 215 5.76 12.67 4.20
CA ARG A 215 6.57 11.46 3.92
C ARG A 215 6.60 10.52 5.12
N CYS A 216 6.88 11.04 6.32
CA CYS A 216 6.88 10.25 7.55
C CYS A 216 5.50 9.68 7.89
N GLN A 217 4.42 10.40 7.61
CA GLN A 217 3.04 9.97 7.87
C GLN A 217 2.53 8.92 6.86
N THR A 218 2.99 8.95 5.60
CA THR A 218 2.57 7.98 4.57
C THR A 218 3.46 6.74 4.51
N GLY A 219 4.69 6.82 5.03
CA GLY A 219 5.64 5.72 5.02
C GLY A 219 6.07 5.28 3.61
N LEU A 220 6.47 4.02 3.49
CA LEU A 220 7.08 3.44 2.27
C LEU A 220 6.13 3.27 1.08
N ALA A 221 4.81 3.32 1.30
CA ALA A 221 3.79 3.16 0.26
C ALA A 221 3.22 4.52 -0.21
N GLY A 222 4.09 5.54 -0.23
CA GLY A 222 3.81 6.81 -0.89
C GLY A 222 3.85 6.69 -2.42
N PRO A 223 3.86 7.82 -3.15
CA PRO A 223 3.79 7.83 -4.61
C PRO A 223 4.97 7.16 -5.34
N ALA A 224 6.05 6.78 -4.66
CA ALA A 224 7.18 6.06 -5.24
C ALA A 224 7.72 4.98 -4.27
N TRP A 225 8.22 3.88 -4.84
CA TRP A 225 8.94 2.83 -4.10
C TRP A 225 10.27 3.40 -3.56
N HIS A 226 10.31 3.71 -2.27
CA HIS A 226 11.35 4.51 -1.61
C HIS A 226 11.53 5.89 -2.28
N ASP A 227 11.04 6.97 -1.66
CA ASP A 227 11.10 8.35 -2.19
C ASP A 227 12.19 9.21 -1.52
N PRO A 228 13.46 9.18 -1.98
CA PRO A 228 14.47 10.12 -1.54
C PRO A 228 14.54 11.43 -2.36
N LEU A 229 13.79 11.61 -3.46
CA LEU A 229 14.09 12.66 -4.47
C LEU A 229 13.02 13.74 -4.70
N ASN A 230 11.88 13.73 -4.00
CA ASN A 230 10.84 14.74 -4.24
C ASN A 230 11.10 16.13 -3.59
N GLU A 231 12.35 16.50 -3.33
CA GLU A 231 12.74 17.82 -2.78
C GLU A 231 12.86 18.92 -3.84
N ALA A 232 12.96 18.57 -5.13
CA ALA A 232 13.43 19.52 -6.15
C ALA A 232 12.37 20.16 -7.06
N ARG A 233 11.05 19.94 -6.85
CA ARG A 233 10.01 20.44 -7.79
C ARG A 233 8.85 21.24 -7.20
N HIS A 234 8.94 21.69 -5.95
CA HIS A 234 7.92 22.56 -5.37
C HIS A 234 8.47 23.94 -5.06
N ASP A 235 8.03 24.94 -5.85
CA ASP A 235 8.19 26.36 -5.56
C ASP A 235 7.03 26.83 -4.64
N PRO A 236 7.29 27.14 -3.36
CA PRO A 236 6.26 27.56 -2.41
C PRO A 236 5.75 29.00 -2.62
N LEU A 237 6.28 29.77 -3.56
CA LEU A 237 5.93 31.18 -3.74
C LEU A 237 4.63 31.42 -4.53
N ASN A 238 4.09 30.41 -5.21
CA ASN A 238 2.95 30.59 -6.12
C ASN A 238 1.57 30.44 -5.44
N GLU A 239 1.46 29.73 -4.31
CA GLU A 239 0.18 29.54 -3.61
C GLU A 239 -0.21 30.70 -2.67
N ALA A 240 0.75 31.55 -2.28
CA ALA A 240 0.48 32.70 -1.41
C ALA A 240 -0.26 33.86 -2.12
N ARG A 241 -0.38 33.82 -3.46
CA ARG A 241 -1.01 34.91 -4.24
C ARG A 241 -2.50 34.73 -4.54
N HIS A 242 -3.09 33.58 -4.22
CA HIS A 242 -4.50 33.29 -4.56
C HIS A 242 -5.47 33.27 -3.37
N SER A 243 -5.04 33.61 -2.15
CA SER A 243 -5.87 33.57 -0.94
C SER A 243 -6.31 34.94 -0.40
N HIS A 244 -6.06 36.05 -1.12
CA HIS A 244 -6.52 37.38 -0.72
C HIS A 244 -7.43 38.01 -1.78
N GLY A 245 -8.75 37.85 -1.59
CA GLY A 245 -9.74 38.72 -2.22
C GLY A 245 -9.64 40.16 -1.69
N PRO A 246 -10.04 41.18 -2.47
CA PRO A 246 -9.70 42.57 -2.16
C PRO A 246 -10.61 43.14 -1.07
N SER A 247 -9.99 43.73 -0.04
CA SER A 247 -10.68 44.61 0.91
C SER A 247 -10.59 46.07 0.42
N PRO A 248 -11.68 46.86 0.47
CA PRO A 248 -11.72 48.24 0.01
C PRO A 248 -11.32 49.19 1.15
N LEU A 249 -10.45 50.17 0.83
CA LEU A 249 -10.22 51.47 1.49
C LEU A 249 -8.73 51.74 1.73
N GLN A 250 -8.16 52.60 0.88
CA GLN A 250 -7.21 53.70 1.18
C GLN A 250 -6.70 54.22 -0.18
N ALA A 251 -7.35 55.22 -0.76
CA ALA A 251 -7.06 56.65 -0.57
C ALA A 251 -5.73 57.09 -1.23
N ARG A 252 -5.89 57.58 -2.47
CA ARG A 252 -5.15 58.65 -3.18
C ARG A 252 -3.77 59.03 -2.64
N HIS A 253 -2.75 58.81 -3.47
CA HIS A 253 -1.70 59.80 -3.74
C HIS A 253 -1.01 59.51 -5.09
N GLU A 254 -1.33 60.32 -6.11
CA GLU A 254 -0.39 60.71 -7.19
C GLU A 254 0.42 61.90 -6.66
N PRO A 255 1.71 62.13 -7.05
CA PRO A 255 2.21 62.35 -8.43
C PRO A 255 3.61 61.70 -8.69
N LYS A 256 4.32 61.72 -9.83
CA LYS A 256 4.32 62.35 -11.17
C LYS A 256 5.28 61.50 -12.06
N PRO A 257 5.25 61.59 -13.41
CA PRO A 257 6.04 60.72 -14.29
C PRO A 257 7.44 61.30 -14.59
N ALA A 258 8.44 60.42 -14.74
CA ALA A 258 9.77 60.79 -15.26
C ALA A 258 10.21 59.82 -16.37
N SER A 259 10.18 60.38 -17.59
CA SER A 259 11.01 60.14 -18.79
C SER A 259 11.51 58.73 -19.13
N SER A 260 11.05 58.30 -20.30
CA SER A 260 11.65 57.30 -21.18
C SER A 260 13.11 57.61 -21.55
N THR A 261 13.98 56.62 -21.44
CA THR A 261 15.14 56.47 -22.33
C THR A 261 15.20 55.03 -22.81
N ALA A 262 15.03 54.86 -24.11
CA ALA A 262 15.21 53.62 -24.83
C ALA A 262 16.70 53.43 -25.13
N HIS A 263 17.24 52.24 -24.89
CA HIS A 263 18.40 51.76 -25.63
C HIS A 263 18.21 50.32 -26.07
N ALA A 264 18.32 50.18 -27.40
CA ALA A 264 18.22 48.96 -28.17
C ALA A 264 19.44 48.07 -27.95
N TRP A 265 19.22 46.76 -28.00
CA TRP A 265 20.26 45.75 -28.21
C TRP A 265 20.27 45.37 -29.70
N PRO A 266 21.44 45.28 -30.36
CA PRO A 266 21.55 44.69 -31.68
C PRO A 266 21.74 43.16 -31.59
N THR A 267 21.04 42.48 -32.50
CA THR A 267 21.22 41.13 -33.10
C THR A 267 21.77 40.00 -32.24
#